data_AF-A0A3D2RIZ2-F1
#
_entry.id   AF-A0A3D2RIZ2-F1
#
_cell.length_a   1.000
_cell.length_b   1.000
_cell.length_c   1.000
_cell.angle_alpha   90.00
_cell.angle_beta   90.00
_cell.angle_gamma   90.00
#
_symmetry.space_group_name_H-M   'P 1'
#
loop_
_entity.id
_entity.type
_entity.pdbx_description
1 polymer ?
#
loop_
_entity_poly.entity_id
_entity_poly.type
_entity_poly.pdbx_seq_one_letter_code
_entity_poly.pdbx_strand_id
1 'polypeptide(L)'
;METKPKTMLNENEIRELVAGSGSLVNEGRPIKQIIEDGDIPRLNGCTILEGKVSDSVFGESLVSRGGKPIRLMYRNNRISTHDVNRGAIPFKDQVLANNHDHMLRLVEYLLGTS
;
A
#
# COMPACT_ATOMS: atom_id res chain seq x y z
N MET A 1 -10.35 15.82 -21.21
CA MET A 1 -11.06 15.81 -19.92
C MET A 1 -10.12 16.39 -18.89
N GLU A 2 -10.32 17.65 -18.52
CA GLU A 2 -9.63 18.25 -17.37
C GLU A 2 -10.06 17.49 -16.12
N THR A 3 -9.14 16.77 -15.49
CA THR A 3 -9.34 16.21 -14.16
C THR A 3 -9.44 17.40 -13.21
N LYS A 4 -10.63 17.65 -12.66
CA LYS A 4 -10.80 18.59 -11.54
C LYS A 4 -9.70 18.33 -10.50
N PRO A 5 -9.03 19.35 -9.96
CA PRO A 5 -8.07 19.13 -8.89
C PRO A 5 -8.80 18.40 -7.75
N LYS A 6 -8.21 17.29 -7.30
CA LYS A 6 -8.73 16.51 -6.18
C LYS A 6 -8.65 17.39 -4.94
N THR A 7 -9.73 18.09 -4.61
CA THR A 7 -9.80 18.94 -3.42
C THR A 7 -9.54 18.05 -2.21
N MET A 8 -8.56 18.40 -1.37
CA MET A 8 -8.36 17.70 -0.11
C MET A 8 -9.64 17.80 0.72
N LEU A 9 -10.01 16.68 1.35
CA LEU A 9 -11.16 16.63 2.24
C LEU A 9 -10.93 17.58 3.42
N ASN A 10 -11.98 18.28 3.83
CA ASN A 10 -11.98 19.04 5.07
C ASN A 10 -12.13 18.09 6.28
N GLU A 11 -11.96 18.63 7.50
CA GLU A 11 -11.99 17.83 8.72
C GLU A 11 -13.32 17.06 8.92
N ASN A 12 -14.46 17.68 8.61
CA ASN A 12 -15.76 17.04 8.75
C ASN A 12 -15.91 15.89 7.76
N GLU A 13 -15.55 16.11 6.49
CA GLU A 13 -15.54 15.07 5.45
C GLU A 13 -14.63 13.89 5.82
N ILE A 14 -13.45 14.18 6.41
CA ILE A 14 -12.54 13.13 6.91
C ILE A 14 -13.19 12.34 8.05
N ARG A 15 -13.78 13.02 9.03
CA ARG A 15 -14.45 12.37 10.17
C ARG A 15 -15.61 11.49 9.71
N GLU A 16 -16.43 11.99 8.79
CA GLU A 16 -17.53 11.25 8.20
C GLU A 16 -17.03 10.02 7.42
N LEU A 17 -15.99 10.17 6.60
CA LEU A 17 -15.38 9.06 5.87
C LEU A 17 -14.86 7.97 6.81
N VAL A 18 -14.16 8.36 7.89
CA VAL A 18 -13.62 7.42 8.88
C VAL A 18 -14.74 6.75 9.67
N ALA A 19 -15.76 7.49 10.09
CA ALA A 19 -16.89 6.95 10.83
C ALA A 19 -17.74 5.98 9.98
N GLY A 20 -17.98 6.31 8.70
CA GLY A 20 -18.82 5.53 7.80
C GLY A 20 -18.13 4.31 7.18
N SER A 21 -16.83 4.41 6.89
CA SER A 21 -16.12 3.39 6.11
C SER A 21 -14.93 2.77 6.83
N GLY A 22 -14.57 3.26 8.02
CA GLY A 22 -13.33 2.87 8.69
C GLY A 22 -13.25 1.38 9.06
N SER A 23 -14.36 0.77 9.47
CA SER A 23 -14.43 -0.68 9.74
C SER A 23 -14.23 -1.50 8.48
N LEU A 24 -14.96 -1.17 7.40
CA LEU A 24 -14.89 -1.88 6.12
C LEU A 24 -13.48 -1.88 5.52
N VAL A 25 -12.77 -0.76 5.64
CA VAL A 25 -11.38 -0.64 5.14
C VAL A 25 -10.40 -1.55 5.89
N ASN A 26 -10.72 -1.93 7.13
CA ASN A 26 -9.92 -2.90 7.89
C ASN A 26 -10.28 -4.36 7.60
N GLU A 27 -11.40 -4.63 6.92
CA GLU A 27 -11.82 -5.97 6.50
C GLU A 27 -11.16 -6.43 5.18
N GLY A 28 -10.27 -5.60 4.62
CA GLY A 28 -9.56 -5.92 3.38
C GLY A 28 -8.75 -7.22 3.47
N ARG A 29 -8.71 -7.97 2.35
CA ARG A 29 -7.96 -9.23 2.24
C ARG A 29 -6.45 -8.99 2.28
N PRO A 30 -5.67 -9.84 2.98
CA PRO A 30 -4.21 -9.78 2.91
C PRO A 30 -3.72 -10.13 1.51
N ILE A 31 -2.56 -9.60 1.10
CA ILE A 31 -1.99 -9.85 -0.24
C ILE A 31 -1.77 -11.34 -0.52
N LYS A 32 -1.46 -12.13 0.51
CA LYS A 32 -1.36 -13.59 0.41
C LYS A 32 -2.66 -14.22 -0.11
N GLN A 33 -3.79 -13.87 0.50
CA GLN A 33 -5.10 -14.37 0.07
C GLN A 33 -5.43 -13.89 -1.35
N ILE A 34 -5.16 -12.62 -1.69
CA ILE A 34 -5.41 -12.09 -3.04
C ILE A 34 -4.62 -12.89 -4.11
N ILE A 35 -3.39 -13.30 -3.79
CA ILE A 35 -2.56 -14.12 -4.69
C ILE A 35 -3.10 -15.56 -4.77
N GLU A 36 -3.46 -16.16 -3.65
CA GLU A 36 -4.01 -17.53 -3.56
C GLU A 36 -5.36 -17.65 -4.31
N ASP A 37 -6.20 -16.62 -4.22
CA ASP A 37 -7.48 -16.54 -4.94
C ASP A 37 -7.29 -16.35 -6.46
N GLY A 38 -6.06 -16.06 -6.92
CA GLY A 38 -5.73 -15.89 -8.33
C GLY A 38 -6.13 -14.53 -8.91
N ASP A 39 -6.51 -13.56 -8.07
CA ASP A 39 -6.98 -12.24 -8.49
C ASP A 39 -5.91 -11.43 -9.25
N ILE A 40 -4.63 -11.69 -8.94
CA ILE A 40 -3.49 -11.08 -9.63
C ILE A 40 -2.58 -12.19 -10.16
N PRO A 41 -2.87 -12.77 -11.35
CA PRO A 41 -2.15 -13.92 -11.89
C PRO A 41 -0.64 -13.72 -12.01
N ARG A 42 -0.20 -12.46 -12.24
CA ARG A 42 1.22 -12.10 -12.34
C ARG A 42 2.01 -12.25 -11.04
N LEU A 43 1.33 -12.38 -9.90
CA LEU A 43 1.96 -12.59 -8.60
C LEU A 43 2.00 -14.07 -8.19
N ASN A 44 1.47 -14.97 -9.02
CA ASN A 44 1.50 -16.39 -8.73
C ASN A 44 2.96 -16.89 -8.60
N GLY A 45 3.22 -17.68 -7.57
CA GLY A 45 4.56 -18.18 -7.24
C GLY A 45 5.54 -17.12 -6.71
N CYS A 46 5.11 -15.87 -6.50
CA CYS A 46 5.95 -14.87 -5.85
C CYS A 46 6.13 -15.18 -4.35
N THR A 47 7.30 -14.82 -3.83
CA THR A 47 7.58 -14.84 -2.39
C THR A 47 6.93 -13.65 -1.72
N ILE A 48 6.28 -13.90 -0.58
CA ILE A 48 5.74 -12.87 0.30
C ILE A 48 6.55 -12.85 1.58
N LEU A 49 7.17 -11.71 1.89
CA LEU A 49 7.78 -11.44 3.18
C LEU A 49 6.84 -10.54 3.98
N GLU A 50 6.18 -11.11 4.98
CA GLU A 50 5.22 -10.40 5.82
C GLU A 50 5.93 -9.49 6.81
N GLY A 51 5.44 -8.26 6.93
CA GLY A 51 5.99 -7.27 7.84
C GLY A 51 4.93 -6.70 8.78
N LYS A 52 5.38 -6.01 9.83
CA LYS A 52 4.50 -5.37 10.82
C LYS A 52 3.53 -4.37 10.19
N VAL A 53 3.99 -3.61 9.20
CA VAL A 53 3.23 -2.52 8.55
C VAL A 53 3.04 -2.73 7.05
N SER A 54 3.93 -3.49 6.40
CA SER A 54 3.87 -3.70 4.96
C SER A 54 4.44 -5.05 4.60
N ASP A 55 3.86 -5.68 3.59
CA ASP A 55 4.27 -6.96 3.08
C ASP A 55 5.05 -6.73 1.78
N SER A 56 6.19 -7.42 1.62
CA SER A 56 6.98 -7.36 0.39
C SER A 56 6.68 -8.56 -0.49
N VAL A 57 6.31 -8.31 -1.75
CA VAL A 57 6.08 -9.34 -2.76
C VAL A 57 7.12 -9.22 -3.87
N PHE A 58 7.82 -10.32 -4.16
CA PHE A 58 8.89 -10.36 -5.15
C PHE A 58 9.08 -11.78 -5.69
N GLY A 59 9.61 -11.91 -6.90
CA GLY A 59 9.87 -13.20 -7.53
C GLY A 59 10.65 -13.03 -8.81
N GLU A 60 11.25 -14.12 -9.30
CA GLU A 60 12.06 -14.10 -10.54
C GLU A 60 11.26 -13.66 -11.77
N SER A 61 9.99 -14.05 -11.83
CA SER A 61 9.05 -13.67 -12.90
C SER A 61 8.46 -12.26 -12.72
N LEU A 62 8.65 -11.63 -11.55
CA LEU A 62 8.13 -10.30 -11.27
C LEU A 62 9.14 -9.23 -11.69
N VAL A 63 9.19 -9.01 -13.00
CA VAL A 63 10.09 -8.04 -13.63
C VAL A 63 9.30 -6.94 -14.34
N SER A 64 9.93 -5.78 -14.51
CA SER A 64 9.45 -4.70 -15.35
C SER A 64 9.52 -5.10 -16.84
N ARG A 65 8.91 -4.29 -17.72
CA ARG A 65 9.01 -4.49 -19.17
C ARG A 65 10.45 -4.55 -19.68
N GLY A 66 11.38 -3.88 -18.99
CA GLY A 66 12.82 -3.90 -19.30
C GLY A 66 13.60 -5.02 -18.62
N GLY A 67 12.93 -6.00 -18.01
CA GLY A 67 13.58 -7.12 -17.33
C GLY A 67 14.16 -6.81 -15.95
N LYS A 68 14.02 -5.57 -15.45
CA LYS A 68 14.48 -5.23 -14.09
C LYS A 68 13.58 -5.89 -13.04
N PRO A 69 14.12 -6.59 -12.02
CA PRO A 69 13.33 -7.15 -10.93
C PRO A 69 12.49 -6.08 -10.21
N ILE A 70 11.26 -6.43 -9.86
CA ILE A 70 10.33 -5.58 -9.12
C ILE A 70 10.08 -6.20 -7.74
N ARG A 71 10.09 -5.34 -6.72
CA ARG A 71 9.54 -5.63 -5.40
C ARG A 71 8.33 -4.75 -5.18
N LEU A 72 7.17 -5.37 -4.97
CA LEU A 72 5.96 -4.67 -4.59
C LEU A 72 5.90 -4.57 -3.08
N MET A 73 5.67 -3.37 -2.57
CA MET A 73 5.45 -3.15 -1.14
C MET A 73 3.96 -2.91 -0.92
N TYR A 74 3.27 -3.93 -0.43
CA TYR A 74 1.86 -3.87 -0.09
C TYR A 74 1.72 -3.19 1.28
N ARG A 75 1.02 -2.06 1.35
CA ARG A 75 0.81 -1.31 2.60
C ARG A 75 -0.43 -1.81 3.30
N ASN A 76 -0.39 -1.91 4.63
CA ASN A 76 -1.50 -2.41 5.43
C ASN A 76 -1.90 -1.38 6.50
N ASN A 77 -3.15 -1.48 6.95
CA ASN A 77 -3.68 -0.63 8.02
C ASN A 77 -3.13 -0.97 9.40
N ARG A 78 -2.38 -2.08 9.54
CA ARG A 78 -1.74 -2.55 10.79
C ARG A 78 -0.83 -1.49 11.41
N ILE A 79 -0.87 -1.34 12.73
CA ILE A 79 0.03 -0.48 13.50
C ILE A 79 0.81 -1.31 14.53
N SER A 80 2.09 -0.99 14.71
CA SER A 80 2.95 -1.59 15.72
C SER A 80 3.68 -0.49 16.48
N THR A 81 3.73 -0.59 17.81
CA THR A 81 4.58 0.27 18.66
C THR A 81 5.29 -0.60 19.71
N HIS A 82 6.58 -0.36 19.92
CA HIS A 82 7.44 -1.22 20.76
C HIS A 82 7.33 -2.70 20.41
N ASP A 83 7.32 -3.01 19.11
CA ASP A 83 7.16 -4.37 18.56
C ASP A 83 5.87 -5.10 18.93
N VAL A 84 4.89 -4.39 19.50
CA VAL A 84 3.56 -4.90 19.82
C VAL A 84 2.56 -4.41 18.78
N ASN A 85 1.77 -5.34 18.21
CA ASN A 85 0.64 -5.01 17.34
C ASN A 85 -0.43 -4.24 18.14
N ARG A 86 -0.82 -3.05 17.66
CA ARG A 86 -1.81 -2.16 18.30
C ARG A 86 -3.15 -2.11 17.57
N GLY A 87 -3.38 -3.03 16.64
CA GLY A 87 -4.59 -3.08 15.80
C GLY A 87 -4.36 -2.42 14.45
N ALA A 88 -5.38 -1.71 13.96
CA ALA A 88 -5.37 -1.09 12.64
C ALA A 88 -5.88 0.36 12.70
N ILE A 89 -5.32 1.21 11.85
CA ILE A 89 -5.79 2.58 11.61
C ILE A 89 -6.39 2.62 10.20
N PRO A 90 -7.69 2.92 10.03
CA PRO A 90 -8.30 3.00 8.72
C PRO A 90 -7.55 3.94 7.78
N PHE A 91 -7.44 3.56 6.50
CA PHE A 91 -6.80 4.32 5.43
C PHE A 91 -5.29 4.60 5.59
N LYS A 92 -4.66 4.08 6.65
CA LYS A 92 -3.23 4.27 6.89
C LYS A 92 -2.39 3.71 5.74
N ASP A 93 -2.80 2.59 5.17
CA ASP A 93 -2.18 2.01 3.98
C ASP A 93 -2.06 3.00 2.82
N GLN A 94 -3.17 3.67 2.48
CA GLN A 94 -3.26 4.64 1.40
C GLN A 94 -2.46 5.90 1.72
N VAL A 95 -2.53 6.40 2.96
CA VAL A 95 -1.74 7.56 3.39
C VAL A 95 -0.25 7.24 3.27
N LEU A 96 0.19 6.07 3.75
CA LEU A 96 1.60 5.67 3.66
C LEU A 96 2.06 5.46 2.22
N ALA A 97 1.23 4.87 1.35
CA ALA A 97 1.57 4.68 -0.05
C ALA A 97 1.73 6.01 -0.79
N ASN A 98 0.76 6.92 -0.64
CA ASN A 98 0.81 8.24 -1.26
C ASN A 98 1.96 9.09 -0.72
N ASN A 99 2.17 9.10 0.59
CA ASN A 99 3.29 9.83 1.19
C ASN A 99 4.63 9.28 0.72
N HIS A 100 4.78 7.96 0.61
CA HIS A 100 6.01 7.35 0.12
C HIS A 100 6.30 7.70 -1.34
N ASP A 101 5.30 7.64 -2.23
CA ASP A 101 5.45 8.06 -3.64
C ASP A 101 5.79 9.56 -3.73
N HIS A 102 5.12 10.40 -2.95
CA HIS A 102 5.41 11.83 -2.91
C HIS A 102 6.85 12.11 -2.46
N MET A 103 7.29 11.47 -1.38
CA MET A 103 8.65 11.63 -0.86
C MET A 103 9.69 11.13 -1.87
N LEU A 104 9.45 10.00 -2.55
CA LEU A 104 10.35 9.47 -3.57
C LEU A 104 10.53 10.48 -4.71
N ARG A 105 9.46 11.06 -5.24
CA ARG A 105 9.51 12.09 -6.29
C ARG A 105 10.25 13.35 -5.82
N LEU A 106 10.06 13.74 -4.56
CA LEU A 106 10.72 14.92 -4.00
C LEU A 106 12.24 14.76 -3.96
N VAL A 107 12.74 13.56 -3.68
CA VAL A 107 14.18 13.27 -3.54
C VAL A 107 14.79 12.55 -4.74
N GLU A 108 14.01 12.29 -5.79
CA GLU A 108 14.43 11.54 -6.98
C GLU A 108 15.68 12.17 -7.63
N TYR A 109 15.78 13.49 -7.65
CA TYR A 109 16.95 14.19 -8.21
C TYR A 109 18.25 13.95 -7.41
N LEU A 110 18.14 13.57 -6.13
CA LEU A 110 19.27 13.27 -5.26
C LEU A 110 19.60 11.77 -5.23
N LEU A 111 18.57 10.93 -5.08
CA LEU A 111 18.71 9.50 -4.83
C LEU A 111 18.52 8.63 -6.09
N GLY A 112 18.06 9.22 -7.19
CA GLY A 112 17.64 8.51 -8.39
C GLY A 112 16.31 7.78 -8.21
N THR A 113 16.02 6.85 -9.12
CA THR A 113 14.86 5.97 -9.06
C THR A 113 15.21 4.70 -8.27
N SER A 114 14.35 4.28 -7.33
CA SER A 114 14.43 2.97 -6.67
C SER A 114 14.17 1.80 -7.62
#